data_AF-A0A183J1K2-F1
#
_entry.id   AF-A0A183J1K2-F1
#
_cell.length_a   1.000
_cell.length_b   1.000
_cell.length_c   1.000
_cell.angle_alpha   90.00
_cell.angle_beta   90.00
_cell.angle_gamma   90.00
#
_symmetry.space_group_name_H-M   'P 1'
#
loop_
_entity.id
_entity.type
_entity.pdbx_description
1 polymer ?
#
loop_
_entity_poly.entity_id
_entity_poly.type
_entity_poly.pdbx_seq_one_letter_code
_entity_poly.pdbx_strand_id
1 'polypeptide(L)'
;MCEIMDIERNDGVSDTKVTEYILRHLWQYSQTYSIYNYIDDEDLEDRLPIWYVMDELGCRIQHSDHPNVRVVPFYYLTGKITYSLLFPVEHINAQEEITRDYVAGSLYHRADWREFYLLPWIHKDFSEGSCHSAITDAVFSASRISDSMPDMILPTRSMGSNECRKVFSESQKVREMLKHPAFQFVDSEEDADVFWYNTPFKDFNRLLKHNPNVLINQFPFEHVLTVKDLLAALIKSHYSQSQVDPATLEMRPSWLCTTYSLEAELPQFVSYFQQRAKKDLDNHWIIKPFNLSHSMDTYITDEIGQIIRLMDSGPKVACKYIEDPVLFYRDDLGSWVKFDMGFIVLLKSVEPLTLYLYDRFLMHFALKSFDLKHCDDVEKHFTVFNYLKEKKVKQVII
;
A
#
# COMPACT_ATOMS: atom_id res chain seq x y z
N MET A 1 -4.74 -15.43 24.60
CA MET A 1 -3.44 -14.81 24.23
C MET A 1 -2.34 -15.03 25.26
N CYS A 2 -2.46 -14.60 26.52
CA CYS A 2 -1.39 -14.84 27.51
C CYS A 2 -1.03 -16.33 27.64
N GLU A 3 -2.02 -17.22 27.70
CA GLU A 3 -1.82 -18.68 27.73
C GLU A 3 -1.23 -19.26 26.43
N ILE A 4 -1.54 -18.65 25.28
CA ILE A 4 -0.99 -19.06 23.98
C ILE A 4 0.49 -18.71 23.88
N MET A 5 0.87 -17.57 24.45
CA MET A 5 2.23 -17.02 24.45
C MET A 5 3.03 -17.39 25.71
N ASP A 6 2.52 -18.30 26.55
CA ASP A 6 3.14 -18.72 27.81
C ASP A 6 3.57 -17.55 28.73
N ILE A 7 2.77 -16.48 28.78
CA ILE A 7 3.03 -15.30 29.61
C ILE A 7 2.46 -15.54 31.02
N GLU A 8 3.34 -15.75 31.99
CA GLU A 8 2.98 -15.79 33.42
C GLU A 8 2.61 -14.40 33.93
N ARG A 9 1.37 -14.23 34.39
CA ARG A 9 0.92 -13.00 35.04
C ARG A 9 1.42 -12.98 36.48
N ASN A 10 2.54 -12.30 36.72
CA ASN A 10 3.05 -12.03 38.07
C ASN A 10 2.50 -10.69 38.58
N ASP A 11 2.24 -10.60 39.89
CA ASP A 11 1.65 -9.44 40.59
C ASP A 11 2.42 -8.10 40.43
N GLY A 12 3.59 -8.10 39.78
CA GLY A 12 4.45 -6.93 39.57
C GLY A 12 4.54 -6.40 38.12
N VAL A 13 3.93 -7.05 37.13
CA VAL A 13 3.97 -6.59 35.73
C VAL A 13 2.69 -5.83 35.41
N SER A 14 2.80 -4.56 35.03
CA SER A 14 1.64 -3.75 34.62
C SER A 14 0.97 -4.33 33.37
N ASP A 15 -0.36 -4.38 33.36
CA ASP A 15 -1.15 -4.85 32.21
C ASP A 15 -0.74 -4.21 30.88
N THR A 16 -0.36 -2.92 30.89
CA THR A 16 0.11 -2.20 29.69
C THR A 16 1.32 -2.87 29.03
N LYS A 17 2.31 -3.29 29.82
CA LYS A 17 3.51 -3.98 29.31
C LYS A 17 3.16 -5.35 28.73
N VAL A 18 2.22 -6.05 29.36
CA VAL A 18 1.72 -7.34 28.86
C VAL A 18 1.00 -7.14 27.53
N THR A 19 0.15 -6.11 27.42
CA THR A 19 -0.54 -5.77 26.17
C THR A 19 0.44 -5.40 25.06
N GLU A 20 1.42 -4.55 25.32
CA GLU A 20 2.45 -4.19 24.34
C GLU A 20 3.23 -5.42 23.86
N TYR A 21 3.62 -6.30 24.78
CA TYR A 21 4.28 -7.56 24.44
C TYR A 21 3.40 -8.44 23.57
N ILE A 22 2.12 -8.61 23.92
CA ILE A 22 1.18 -9.41 23.14
C ILE A 22 1.02 -8.83 21.74
N LEU A 23 0.78 -7.52 21.60
CA LEU A 23 0.60 -6.87 20.30
C LEU A 23 1.82 -7.02 19.40
N ARG A 24 3.02 -6.94 19.97
CA ARG A 24 4.29 -7.14 19.27
C ARG A 24 4.43 -8.55 18.70
N HIS A 25 4.04 -9.57 19.48
CA HIS A 25 4.19 -10.98 19.10
C HIS A 25 2.96 -11.58 18.42
N LEU A 26 1.81 -10.89 18.44
CA LEU A 26 0.54 -11.36 17.85
C LEU A 26 0.71 -11.80 16.40
N TRP A 27 1.50 -11.04 15.64
CA TRP A 27 1.74 -11.26 14.22
C TRP A 27 2.36 -12.63 13.89
N GLN A 28 3.07 -13.25 14.82
CA GLN A 28 3.60 -14.61 14.66
C GLN A 28 2.48 -15.67 14.56
N TYR A 29 1.34 -15.38 15.17
CA TYR A 29 0.17 -16.27 15.21
C TYR A 29 -0.91 -15.86 14.20
N SER A 30 -0.95 -14.57 13.83
CA SER A 30 -1.91 -14.02 12.88
C SER A 30 -1.84 -14.71 11.52
N GLN A 31 -2.98 -15.17 11.05
CA GLN A 31 -3.23 -15.70 9.71
C GLN A 31 -4.10 -14.71 8.94
N THR A 32 -4.18 -14.85 7.62
CA THR A 32 -5.00 -13.98 6.79
C THR A 32 -5.67 -14.74 5.64
N TYR A 33 -6.82 -14.25 5.21
CA TYR A 33 -7.46 -14.63 3.96
C TYR A 33 -8.22 -13.42 3.38
N SER A 34 -8.46 -13.46 2.07
CA SER A 34 -9.32 -12.49 1.37
C SER A 34 -10.41 -13.23 0.63
N ILE A 35 -11.62 -12.68 0.61
CA ILE A 35 -12.75 -13.22 -0.17
C ILE A 35 -12.90 -12.35 -1.41
N TYR A 36 -12.77 -12.95 -2.59
CA TYR A 36 -12.96 -12.25 -3.86
C TYR A 36 -14.41 -12.35 -4.30
N ASN A 37 -15.18 -11.28 -4.18
CA ASN A 37 -16.48 -11.16 -4.85
C ASN A 37 -16.25 -10.72 -6.29
N TYR A 38 -16.48 -11.62 -7.25
CA TYR A 38 -16.37 -11.33 -8.70
C TYR A 38 -17.46 -10.41 -9.25
N ILE A 39 -18.44 -10.03 -8.43
CA ILE A 39 -19.68 -9.39 -8.88
C ILE A 39 -19.53 -7.86 -8.93
N ASP A 40 -18.72 -7.27 -8.05
CA ASP A 40 -18.50 -5.82 -7.98
C ASP A 40 -16.99 -5.53 -8.03
N ASP A 41 -16.50 -5.18 -9.22
CA ASP A 41 -15.09 -4.81 -9.46
C ASP A 41 -14.75 -3.39 -8.93
N GLU A 42 -15.77 -2.65 -8.45
CA GLU A 42 -15.67 -1.23 -8.08
C GLU A 42 -15.29 -1.00 -6.61
N ASP A 43 -15.71 -1.87 -5.67
CA ASP A 43 -15.42 -1.69 -4.24
C ASP A 43 -14.16 -2.46 -3.81
N LEU A 44 -13.01 -1.79 -3.94
CA LEU A 44 -11.72 -2.26 -3.42
C LEU A 44 -11.73 -2.46 -1.88
N GLU A 45 -12.71 -1.87 -1.18
CA GLU A 45 -12.93 -2.02 0.27
C GLU A 45 -13.32 -3.45 0.66
N ASP A 46 -14.09 -4.15 -0.18
CA ASP A 46 -14.52 -5.53 0.07
C ASP A 46 -13.37 -6.55 -0.11
N ARG A 47 -12.22 -6.10 -0.62
CA ARG A 47 -11.02 -6.93 -0.86
C ARG A 47 -10.03 -6.92 0.30
N LEU A 48 -10.34 -6.21 1.38
CA LEU A 48 -9.42 -6.09 2.50
C LEU A 48 -9.12 -7.45 3.15
N PRO A 49 -7.86 -7.69 3.54
CA PRO A 49 -7.48 -8.92 4.20
C PRO A 49 -8.17 -9.04 5.56
N ILE A 50 -8.71 -10.23 5.84
CA ILE A 50 -9.24 -10.57 7.15
C ILE A 50 -8.13 -11.25 7.93
N TRP A 51 -7.61 -10.54 8.93
CA TRP A 51 -6.64 -11.07 9.89
C TRP A 51 -7.34 -11.82 11.02
N TYR A 52 -6.85 -13.00 11.35
CA TYR A 52 -7.41 -13.82 12.42
C TYR A 52 -6.31 -14.58 13.17
N VAL A 53 -6.61 -14.99 14.39
CA VAL A 53 -5.76 -15.88 15.19
C VAL A 53 -6.56 -17.16 15.43
N MET A 54 -5.90 -18.30 15.34
CA MET A 54 -6.54 -19.59 15.62
C MET A 54 -6.76 -19.77 17.12
N ASP A 55 -7.47 -20.82 17.50
CA ASP A 55 -7.59 -21.22 18.90
C ASP A 55 -6.23 -21.68 19.48
N GLU A 56 -6.23 -22.08 20.76
CA GLU A 56 -5.05 -22.52 21.48
C GLU A 56 -4.35 -23.69 20.78
N LEU A 57 -5.13 -24.66 20.25
CA LEU A 57 -4.59 -25.80 19.54
C LEU A 57 -3.90 -25.36 18.25
N GLY A 58 -4.58 -24.58 17.42
CA GLY A 58 -4.03 -24.13 16.14
C GLY A 58 -2.77 -23.28 16.31
N CYS A 59 -2.74 -22.41 17.33
CA CYS A 59 -1.58 -21.57 17.61
C CYS A 59 -0.38 -22.35 18.17
N ARG A 60 -0.60 -23.55 18.73
CA ARG A 60 0.47 -24.42 19.23
C ARG A 60 1.15 -25.23 18.13
N ILE A 61 0.58 -25.30 16.93
CA ILE A 61 1.21 -25.99 15.78
C ILE A 61 2.39 -25.13 15.30
N GLN A 62 3.60 -25.58 15.62
CA GLN A 62 4.82 -24.82 15.35
C GLN A 62 5.29 -24.95 13.90
N HIS A 63 6.20 -24.05 13.54
CA HIS A 63 6.87 -24.08 12.25
C HIS A 63 7.81 -25.28 12.14
N SER A 64 7.80 -25.96 10.98
CA SER A 64 8.84 -26.89 10.56
C SER A 64 9.09 -26.75 9.06
N ASP A 65 10.35 -26.89 8.64
CA ASP A 65 10.73 -27.07 7.22
C ASP A 65 10.33 -28.46 6.69
N HIS A 66 10.00 -29.39 7.58
CA HIS A 66 9.50 -30.73 7.29
C HIS A 66 8.17 -30.94 8.03
N PRO A 67 7.07 -30.31 7.58
CA PRO A 67 5.79 -30.39 8.27
C PRO A 67 5.07 -31.72 8.03
N ASN A 68 4.39 -32.23 9.05
CA ASN A 68 3.54 -33.43 8.93
C ASN A 68 2.03 -33.10 8.83
N VAL A 69 1.64 -31.84 9.04
CA VAL A 69 0.28 -31.34 8.80
C VAL A 69 0.28 -30.10 7.92
N ARG A 70 -0.85 -29.84 7.26
CA ARG A 70 -1.15 -28.56 6.62
C ARG A 70 -2.42 -27.98 7.23
N VAL A 71 -2.41 -26.67 7.45
CA VAL A 71 -3.56 -25.90 7.94
C VAL A 71 -3.92 -24.86 6.90
N VAL A 72 -5.18 -24.83 6.47
CA VAL A 72 -5.68 -23.87 5.47
C VAL A 72 -6.97 -23.21 5.91
N PRO A 73 -7.19 -21.91 5.62
CA PRO A 73 -8.48 -21.28 5.81
C PRO A 73 -9.50 -21.86 4.82
N PHE A 74 -10.71 -22.12 5.30
CA PHE A 74 -11.83 -22.61 4.51
C PHE A 74 -13.10 -21.85 4.86
N TYR A 75 -13.71 -21.22 3.86
CA TYR A 75 -14.96 -20.47 4.04
C TYR A 75 -16.16 -21.29 3.55
N TYR A 76 -17.03 -21.70 4.47
CA TYR A 76 -18.27 -22.40 4.15
C TYR A 76 -19.37 -21.40 3.80
N LEU A 77 -19.55 -21.16 2.49
CA LEU A 77 -20.46 -20.13 1.95
C LEU A 77 -21.89 -20.23 2.49
N THR A 78 -22.50 -21.42 2.49
CA THR A 78 -23.90 -21.60 2.91
C THR A 78 -24.13 -21.27 4.38
N GLY A 79 -23.17 -21.64 5.23
CA GLY A 79 -23.23 -21.36 6.67
C GLY A 79 -22.67 -20.00 7.06
N LYS A 80 -21.95 -19.32 6.15
CA LYS A 80 -21.18 -18.09 6.42
C LYS A 80 -20.22 -18.24 7.61
N ILE A 81 -19.51 -19.37 7.67
CA ILE A 81 -18.57 -19.70 8.74
C ILE A 81 -17.19 -19.99 8.13
N THR A 82 -16.14 -19.47 8.76
CA THR A 82 -14.74 -19.79 8.41
C THR A 82 -14.19 -20.85 9.35
N TYR A 83 -13.50 -21.84 8.79
CA TYR A 83 -12.82 -22.92 9.50
C TYR A 83 -11.31 -22.90 9.19
N SER A 84 -10.50 -23.36 10.12
CA SER A 84 -9.12 -23.78 9.84
C SER A 84 -9.12 -25.29 9.64
N LEU A 85 -8.97 -25.74 8.40
CA LEU A 85 -8.89 -27.17 8.09
C LEU A 85 -7.46 -27.65 8.31
N LEU A 86 -7.30 -28.54 9.29
CA LEU A 86 -6.06 -29.28 9.50
C LEU A 86 -6.18 -30.66 8.84
N PHE A 87 -5.23 -31.00 8.00
CA PHE A 87 -5.12 -32.35 7.45
C PHE A 87 -3.67 -32.85 7.48
N PRO A 88 -3.44 -34.13 7.84
CA PRO A 88 -2.13 -34.75 7.75
C PRO A 88 -1.63 -34.76 6.30
N VAL A 89 -0.34 -34.48 6.13
CA VAL A 89 0.37 -34.67 4.85
C VAL A 89 1.33 -35.86 4.91
N GLU A 90 1.61 -36.35 6.11
CA GLU A 90 2.36 -37.56 6.38
C GLU A 90 1.61 -38.45 7.39
N HIS A 91 2.11 -39.68 7.59
CA HIS A 91 1.57 -40.55 8.63
C HIS A 91 2.03 -40.05 10.01
N ILE A 92 1.08 -39.76 10.90
CA ILE A 92 1.35 -39.21 12.24
C ILE A 92 1.05 -40.30 13.28
N ASN A 93 2.04 -40.64 14.11
CA ASN A 93 1.88 -41.61 15.18
C ASN A 93 1.19 -40.98 16.41
N ALA A 94 0.63 -41.82 17.28
CA ALA A 94 0.11 -41.34 18.56
C ALA A 94 1.24 -40.68 19.37
N GLN A 95 0.96 -39.52 19.97
CA GLN A 95 1.90 -38.69 20.73
C GLN A 95 3.02 -38.04 19.89
N GLU A 96 2.98 -38.16 18.57
CA GLU A 96 3.86 -37.40 17.68
C GLU A 96 3.43 -35.94 17.63
N GLU A 97 4.41 -35.03 17.63
CA GLU A 97 4.16 -33.59 17.50
C GLU A 97 3.67 -33.27 16.09
N ILE A 98 2.67 -32.39 15.98
CA ILE A 98 2.21 -31.87 14.70
C ILE A 98 2.85 -30.52 14.39
N THR A 99 3.35 -30.37 13.17
CA THR A 99 4.03 -29.15 12.71
C THR A 99 3.58 -28.75 11.31
N ARG A 100 3.66 -27.45 11.02
CA ARG A 100 3.25 -26.85 9.73
C ARG A 100 4.36 -25.99 9.14
N ASP A 101 4.33 -25.79 7.83
CA ASP A 101 5.13 -24.74 7.20
C ASP A 101 4.29 -23.43 7.16
N TYR A 102 4.76 -22.39 7.85
CA TYR A 102 4.09 -21.09 7.89
C TYR A 102 4.30 -20.27 6.61
N VAL A 103 5.36 -20.56 5.84
CA VAL A 103 5.75 -19.79 4.66
C VAL A 103 5.43 -20.53 3.35
N ALA A 104 4.97 -21.78 3.41
CA ALA A 104 4.62 -22.57 2.23
C ALA A 104 3.63 -21.87 1.26
N GLY A 105 2.70 -21.07 1.78
CA GLY A 105 1.74 -20.32 0.98
C GLY A 105 2.26 -18.98 0.45
N SER A 106 3.37 -18.45 0.96
CA SER A 106 3.84 -17.10 0.64
C SER A 106 5.01 -17.10 -0.36
N LEU A 107 5.55 -18.27 -0.72
CA LEU A 107 6.80 -18.41 -1.49
C LEU A 107 6.61 -18.72 -2.99
N TYR A 108 5.39 -18.62 -3.54
CA TYR A 108 5.04 -19.12 -4.89
C TYR A 108 6.03 -18.75 -6.01
N HIS A 109 6.60 -17.54 -6.01
CA HIS A 109 7.51 -17.07 -7.06
C HIS A 109 8.93 -16.72 -6.57
N ARG A 110 9.22 -16.89 -5.27
CA ARG A 110 10.48 -16.48 -4.63
C ARG A 110 10.93 -17.46 -3.55
N ALA A 111 11.11 -18.72 -3.93
CA ALA A 111 11.61 -19.76 -3.01
C ALA A 111 12.98 -19.40 -2.41
N ASP A 112 13.80 -18.61 -3.13
CA ASP A 112 15.06 -18.06 -2.68
C ASP A 112 14.94 -17.07 -1.50
N TRP A 113 13.72 -16.58 -1.23
CA TRP A 113 13.46 -15.63 -0.15
C TRP A 113 12.99 -16.27 1.16
N ARG A 114 12.93 -17.60 1.23
CA ARG A 114 12.42 -18.34 2.39
C ARG A 114 12.93 -17.82 3.73
N GLU A 115 14.24 -17.60 3.85
CA GLU A 115 14.85 -17.17 5.10
C GLU A 115 14.40 -15.78 5.57
N PHE A 116 14.00 -14.89 4.66
CA PHE A 116 13.42 -13.60 4.99
C PHE A 116 11.97 -13.73 5.47
N TYR A 117 11.18 -14.59 4.84
CA TYR A 117 9.80 -14.88 5.26
C TYR A 117 9.74 -15.57 6.64
N LEU A 118 10.81 -16.26 7.04
CA LEU A 118 10.90 -16.94 8.34
C LEU A 118 11.27 -16.01 9.51
N LEU A 119 11.66 -14.76 9.26
CA LEU A 119 12.03 -13.79 10.30
C LEU A 119 11.02 -13.60 11.44
N PRO A 120 9.68 -13.74 11.25
CA PRO A 120 8.75 -13.70 12.37
C PRO A 120 9.00 -14.80 13.41
N TRP A 121 9.54 -15.97 13.01
CA TRP A 121 9.74 -17.13 13.88
C TRP A 121 11.21 -17.45 14.15
N ILE A 122 12.11 -17.17 13.20
CA ILE A 122 13.53 -17.51 13.27
C ILE A 122 14.35 -16.23 13.11
N HIS A 123 15.02 -15.82 14.18
CA HIS A 123 15.95 -14.69 14.10
C HIS A 123 17.16 -15.05 13.24
N LYS A 124 17.42 -14.22 12.22
CA LYS A 124 18.62 -14.31 11.38
C LYS A 124 19.13 -12.92 11.02
N ASP A 125 20.44 -12.74 11.07
CA ASP A 125 21.11 -11.48 10.71
C ASP A 125 21.49 -11.48 9.22
N PHE A 126 21.04 -10.44 8.52
CA PHE A 126 21.22 -10.14 7.11
C PHE A 126 21.81 -8.74 6.90
N SER A 127 22.23 -8.05 7.96
CA SER A 127 22.71 -6.66 7.89
C SER A 127 23.98 -6.47 7.05
N GLU A 128 24.71 -7.53 6.73
CA GLU A 128 25.86 -7.49 5.80
C GLU A 128 25.44 -7.44 4.32
N GLY A 129 24.15 -7.65 4.02
CA GLY A 129 23.62 -7.62 2.65
C GLY A 129 23.57 -6.22 2.04
N SER A 130 23.42 -6.13 0.72
CA SER A 130 23.20 -4.84 0.04
C SER A 130 21.86 -4.23 0.44
N CYS A 131 21.83 -2.93 0.74
CA CYS A 131 20.61 -2.13 0.87
C CYS A 131 20.19 -1.46 -0.46
N HIS A 132 21.00 -1.61 -1.50
CA HIS A 132 20.74 -1.07 -2.84
C HIS A 132 20.16 -2.14 -3.75
N SER A 133 19.14 -1.76 -4.52
CA SER A 133 18.57 -2.56 -5.58
C SER A 133 18.87 -1.91 -6.93
N ALA A 134 19.34 -2.71 -7.89
CA ALA A 134 19.35 -2.30 -9.28
C ALA A 134 17.91 -2.36 -9.81
N ILE A 135 17.26 -1.19 -9.94
CA ILE A 135 15.93 -1.11 -10.55
C ILE A 135 16.09 -1.37 -12.06
N THR A 136 15.47 -2.44 -12.55
CA THR A 136 15.47 -2.80 -13.98
C THR A 136 14.12 -2.49 -14.60
N ASP A 137 14.07 -2.37 -15.93
CA ASP A 137 12.84 -2.11 -16.68
C ASP A 137 11.76 -3.19 -16.46
N ALA A 138 12.16 -4.37 -15.99
CA ALA A 138 11.24 -5.44 -15.61
C ALA A 138 10.26 -5.00 -14.51
N VAL A 139 10.64 -4.08 -13.61
CA VAL A 139 9.74 -3.56 -12.56
C VAL A 139 8.54 -2.83 -13.16
N PHE A 140 8.74 -2.13 -14.28
CA PHE A 140 7.67 -1.42 -14.99
C PHE A 140 6.85 -2.32 -15.93
N SER A 141 7.35 -3.53 -16.21
CA SER A 141 6.74 -4.48 -17.15
C SER A 141 6.13 -5.72 -16.49
N ALA A 142 6.50 -6.02 -15.24
CA ALA A 142 6.09 -7.24 -14.54
C ALA A 142 4.63 -7.16 -14.06
N SER A 143 3.84 -8.17 -14.46
CA SER A 143 2.53 -8.51 -13.87
C SER A 143 1.45 -7.42 -13.94
N ARG A 144 1.60 -6.43 -14.81
CA ARG A 144 0.64 -5.32 -14.99
C ARG A 144 0.22 -5.25 -16.44
N ILE A 145 -1.07 -5.00 -16.67
CA ILE A 145 -1.62 -4.88 -18.03
C ILE A 145 -0.94 -3.67 -18.68
N SER A 146 -0.15 -3.91 -19.72
CA SER A 146 0.52 -2.84 -20.46
C SER A 146 -0.50 -1.96 -21.16
N ASP A 147 -0.42 -0.65 -20.93
CA ASP A 147 -1.09 0.31 -21.79
C ASP A 147 -0.51 0.23 -23.20
N SER A 148 -1.28 0.67 -24.18
CA SER A 148 -0.79 0.80 -25.55
C SER A 148 -0.25 2.21 -25.77
N MET A 149 0.95 2.35 -26.32
CA MET A 149 1.47 3.65 -26.74
C MET A 149 0.91 4.02 -28.12
N PRO A 150 0.24 5.17 -28.27
CA PRO A 150 -0.27 5.63 -29.57
C PRO A 150 0.83 5.95 -30.60
N ASP A 151 0.60 5.61 -31.87
CA ASP A 151 1.45 6.07 -32.99
C ASP A 151 1.33 7.60 -33.19
N MET A 152 2.37 8.36 -32.84
CA MET A 152 2.39 9.83 -32.84
C MET A 152 2.34 10.51 -34.24
N ILE A 153 2.13 9.76 -35.33
CA ILE A 153 2.23 10.26 -36.71
C ILE A 153 0.90 10.90 -37.20
N LEU A 154 -0.19 10.76 -36.43
CA LEU A 154 -1.49 11.23 -36.88
C LEU A 154 -1.62 12.76 -36.77
N PRO A 155 -2.00 13.47 -37.85
CA PRO A 155 -2.21 14.90 -37.80
C PRO A 155 -3.40 15.23 -36.89
N THR A 156 -3.15 15.97 -35.81
CA THR A 156 -4.21 16.50 -34.95
C THR A 156 -4.92 17.65 -35.67
N ARG A 157 -6.24 17.58 -35.74
CA ARG A 157 -7.07 18.65 -36.29
C ARG A 157 -7.28 19.68 -35.19
N SER A 158 -6.86 20.92 -35.42
CA SER A 158 -7.20 22.02 -34.50
C SER A 158 -8.68 22.36 -34.64
N MET A 159 -9.49 22.00 -33.64
CA MET A 159 -10.87 22.48 -33.53
C MET A 159 -10.90 24.02 -33.42
N GLY A 160 -11.92 24.65 -34.01
CA GLY A 160 -12.09 26.10 -33.95
C GLY A 160 -12.45 26.55 -32.52
N SER A 161 -12.07 27.78 -32.14
CA SER A 161 -12.27 28.28 -30.77
C SER A 161 -13.73 28.47 -30.35
N ASN A 162 -14.70 28.33 -31.27
CA ASN A 162 -16.13 28.63 -31.07
C ASN A 162 -17.03 27.39 -31.08
N GLU A 163 -16.48 26.17 -31.13
CA GLU A 163 -17.28 24.95 -31.20
C GLU A 163 -17.61 24.41 -29.79
N CYS A 164 -18.90 24.08 -29.57
CA CYS A 164 -19.35 23.41 -28.36
C CYS A 164 -18.81 21.97 -28.34
N ARG A 165 -18.14 21.59 -27.25
CA ARG A 165 -17.54 20.26 -27.09
C ARG A 165 -18.51 19.29 -26.43
N LYS A 166 -18.68 18.13 -27.05
CA LYS A 166 -19.47 17.03 -26.52
C LYS A 166 -18.64 16.22 -25.53
N VAL A 167 -19.15 16.04 -24.32
CA VAL A 167 -18.45 15.37 -23.21
C VAL A 167 -19.18 14.10 -22.84
N PHE A 168 -18.49 12.97 -22.92
CA PHE A 168 -18.89 11.73 -22.26
C PHE A 168 -18.20 11.67 -20.89
N SER A 169 -18.96 11.42 -19.83
CA SER A 169 -18.39 11.32 -18.49
C SER A 169 -19.06 10.27 -17.62
N GLU A 170 -18.27 9.45 -16.94
CA GLU A 170 -18.74 8.53 -15.90
C GLU A 170 -18.92 9.23 -14.54
N SER A 171 -18.36 10.44 -14.39
CA SER A 171 -18.36 11.16 -13.12
C SER A 171 -19.63 12.00 -12.95
N GLN A 172 -20.50 11.59 -12.03
CA GLN A 172 -21.66 12.39 -11.65
C GLN A 172 -21.26 13.81 -11.21
N LYS A 173 -20.16 13.94 -10.45
CA LYS A 173 -19.66 15.23 -9.98
C LYS A 173 -19.24 16.15 -11.13
N VAL A 174 -18.62 15.62 -12.18
CA VAL A 174 -18.30 16.42 -13.38
C VAL A 174 -19.56 16.85 -14.10
N ARG A 175 -20.54 15.96 -14.26
CA ARG A 175 -21.86 16.28 -14.84
C ARG A 175 -22.58 17.39 -14.08
N GLU A 176 -22.42 17.43 -12.76
CA GLU A 176 -23.01 18.43 -11.87
C GLU A 176 -22.24 19.77 -11.83
N MET A 177 -20.92 19.77 -12.02
CA MET A 177 -20.09 20.97 -11.84
C MET A 177 -19.72 21.66 -13.17
N LEU A 178 -19.60 20.92 -14.27
CA LEU A 178 -19.28 21.49 -15.57
C LEU A 178 -20.55 22.06 -16.22
N LYS A 179 -20.80 23.37 -16.03
CA LYS A 179 -21.97 24.08 -16.56
C LYS A 179 -21.65 25.14 -17.61
N HIS A 180 -20.39 25.21 -18.03
CA HIS A 180 -19.96 26.22 -19.00
C HIS A 180 -20.57 25.92 -20.38
N PRO A 181 -21.13 26.92 -21.10
CA PRO A 181 -21.90 26.70 -22.35
C PRO A 181 -21.07 26.16 -23.52
N ALA A 182 -19.74 26.19 -23.41
CA ALA A 182 -18.84 25.55 -24.38
C ALA A 182 -18.81 24.02 -24.28
N PHE A 183 -19.53 23.42 -23.33
CA PHE A 183 -19.58 21.97 -23.14
C PHE A 183 -21.04 21.49 -23.10
N GLN A 184 -21.28 20.37 -23.75
CA GLN A 184 -22.55 19.67 -23.76
C GLN A 184 -22.33 18.20 -23.44
N PHE A 185 -23.11 17.62 -22.52
CA PHE A 185 -23.00 16.19 -22.23
C PHE A 185 -23.70 15.34 -23.29
N VAL A 186 -23.08 14.19 -23.57
CA VAL A 186 -23.64 13.12 -24.41
C VAL A 186 -23.58 11.78 -23.67
N ASP A 187 -24.43 10.85 -24.09
CA ASP A 187 -24.55 9.53 -23.46
C ASP A 187 -23.77 8.43 -24.19
N SER A 188 -23.28 8.71 -25.41
CA SER A 188 -22.47 7.78 -26.22
C SER A 188 -21.04 8.30 -26.40
N GLU A 189 -20.06 7.41 -26.31
CA GLU A 189 -18.65 7.71 -26.63
C GLU A 189 -18.47 8.10 -28.11
N GLU A 190 -19.25 7.49 -29.01
CA GLU A 190 -19.14 7.74 -30.46
C GLU A 190 -19.44 9.19 -30.84
N ASP A 191 -20.26 9.87 -30.03
CA ASP A 191 -20.68 11.25 -30.25
C ASP A 191 -19.79 12.26 -29.51
N ALA A 192 -18.85 11.84 -28.67
CA ALA A 192 -18.09 12.72 -27.78
C ALA A 192 -16.75 13.19 -28.36
N ASP A 193 -16.42 14.44 -28.05
CA ASP A 193 -15.11 15.07 -28.32
C ASP A 193 -14.18 14.96 -27.10
N VAL A 194 -14.74 14.72 -25.91
CA VAL A 194 -14.01 14.59 -24.65
C VAL A 194 -14.53 13.39 -23.87
N PHE A 195 -13.62 12.51 -23.47
CA PHE A 195 -13.88 11.41 -22.57
C PHE A 195 -13.37 11.74 -21.17
N TRP A 196 -14.24 11.59 -20.19
CA TRP A 196 -13.91 11.77 -18.78
C TRP A 196 -14.26 10.50 -18.01
N TYR A 197 -13.26 9.64 -17.84
CA TYR A 197 -13.38 8.38 -17.12
C TYR A 197 -12.96 8.52 -15.66
N ASN A 198 -13.56 7.71 -14.80
CA ASN A 198 -13.07 7.48 -13.43
C ASN A 198 -12.17 6.24 -13.36
N THR A 199 -12.31 5.32 -14.33
CA THR A 199 -11.56 4.07 -14.41
C THR A 199 -10.35 4.20 -15.34
N PRO A 200 -9.25 3.44 -15.10
CA PRO A 200 -8.07 3.49 -15.97
C PRO A 200 -8.38 3.07 -17.41
N PHE A 201 -8.07 3.95 -18.37
CA PHE A 201 -8.18 3.68 -19.80
C PHE A 201 -6.89 3.03 -20.32
N LYS A 202 -7.02 2.00 -21.18
CA LYS A 202 -5.87 1.14 -21.57
C LYS A 202 -5.56 1.14 -23.07
N ASP A 203 -6.59 1.29 -23.90
CA ASP A 203 -6.47 1.08 -25.36
C ASP A 203 -6.34 2.41 -26.14
N PHE A 204 -5.30 3.19 -25.80
CA PHE A 204 -4.98 4.47 -26.46
C PHE A 204 -4.69 4.31 -27.96
N ASN A 205 -4.14 3.16 -28.38
CA ASN A 205 -3.90 2.90 -29.80
C ASN A 205 -5.20 2.78 -30.59
N ARG A 206 -6.19 2.04 -30.08
CA ARG A 206 -7.50 1.95 -30.72
C ARG A 206 -8.21 3.30 -30.70
N LEU A 207 -8.10 4.04 -29.59
CA LEU A 207 -8.69 5.37 -29.46
C LEU A 207 -8.23 6.30 -30.59
N LEU A 208 -6.92 6.40 -30.82
CA LEU A 208 -6.39 7.25 -31.88
C LEU A 208 -6.77 6.80 -33.29
N LYS A 209 -6.87 5.48 -33.53
CA LYS A 209 -7.28 4.94 -34.84
C LYS A 209 -8.72 5.27 -35.19
N HIS A 210 -9.61 5.29 -34.20
CA HIS A 210 -11.04 5.55 -34.41
C HIS A 210 -11.40 7.03 -34.29
N ASN A 211 -10.83 7.74 -33.31
CA ASN A 211 -11.14 9.14 -33.04
C ASN A 211 -9.86 9.92 -32.66
N PRO A 212 -9.07 10.36 -33.66
CA PRO A 212 -7.76 10.98 -33.42
C PRO A 212 -7.81 12.37 -32.76
N ASN A 213 -8.99 12.99 -32.67
CA ASN A 213 -9.14 14.34 -32.10
C ASN A 213 -9.81 14.36 -30.72
N VAL A 214 -10.16 13.18 -30.19
CA VAL A 214 -10.77 13.07 -28.87
C VAL A 214 -9.76 13.47 -27.80
N LEU A 215 -10.24 14.17 -26.77
CA LEU A 215 -9.47 14.40 -25.56
C LEU A 215 -9.87 13.40 -24.48
N ILE A 216 -8.89 12.93 -23.73
CA ILE A 216 -9.10 12.04 -22.59
C ILE A 216 -8.39 12.62 -21.36
N ASN A 217 -8.96 12.38 -20.18
CA ASN A 217 -8.44 12.88 -18.90
C ASN A 217 -7.29 12.02 -18.31
N GLN A 218 -6.60 11.22 -19.12
CA GLN A 218 -5.57 10.27 -18.69
C GLN A 218 -4.42 10.20 -19.69
N PHE A 219 -3.22 9.84 -19.24
CA PHE A 219 -2.06 9.61 -20.09
C PHE A 219 -1.70 8.12 -20.16
N PRO A 220 -1.19 7.63 -21.32
CA PRO A 220 -0.60 6.30 -21.39
C PRO A 220 0.49 6.13 -20.32
N PHE A 221 0.46 5.00 -19.59
CA PHE A 221 1.42 4.67 -18.54
C PHE A 221 1.46 5.62 -17.34
N GLU A 222 0.42 6.43 -17.10
CA GLU A 222 0.38 7.35 -15.94
C GLU A 222 0.48 6.62 -14.59
N HIS A 223 0.13 5.34 -14.56
CA HIS A 223 0.25 4.47 -13.40
C HIS A 223 1.69 4.35 -12.85
N VAL A 224 2.71 4.64 -13.68
CA VAL A 224 4.10 4.73 -13.21
C VAL A 224 4.29 5.83 -12.17
N LEU A 225 3.47 6.90 -12.22
CA LEU A 225 3.49 8.00 -11.25
C LEU A 225 2.44 7.84 -10.14
N THR A 226 1.30 7.20 -10.43
CA THR A 226 0.18 7.13 -9.49
C THR A 226 0.19 5.88 -8.60
N VAL A 227 0.99 4.85 -8.94
CA VAL A 227 1.16 3.65 -8.10
C VAL A 227 2.43 3.76 -7.27
N LYS A 228 2.31 3.49 -5.96
CA LYS A 228 3.34 3.82 -4.96
C LYS A 228 4.70 3.16 -5.22
N ASP A 229 4.70 1.89 -5.61
CA ASP A 229 5.93 1.14 -5.84
C ASP A 229 6.64 1.56 -7.13
N LEU A 230 5.88 1.87 -8.19
CA LEU A 230 6.43 2.35 -9.45
C LEU A 230 6.96 3.77 -9.33
N LEU A 231 6.26 4.64 -8.60
CA LEU A 231 6.76 5.99 -8.32
C LEU A 231 8.09 5.91 -7.58
N ALA A 232 8.18 5.06 -6.56
CA ALA A 232 9.42 4.84 -5.82
C ALA A 232 10.52 4.26 -6.72
N ALA A 233 10.21 3.26 -7.54
CA ALA A 233 11.15 2.65 -8.49
C ALA A 233 11.66 3.64 -9.54
N LEU A 234 10.76 4.46 -10.12
CA LEU A 234 11.09 5.50 -11.09
C LEU A 234 12.04 6.53 -10.46
N ILE A 235 11.71 7.05 -9.28
CA ILE A 235 12.58 8.03 -8.63
C ILE A 235 13.93 7.37 -8.31
N LYS A 236 13.95 6.16 -7.73
CA LYS A 236 15.19 5.45 -7.40
C LYS A 236 16.06 5.17 -8.63
N SER A 237 15.48 4.87 -9.80
CA SER A 237 16.27 4.61 -11.02
C SER A 237 17.08 5.85 -11.44
N HIS A 238 16.48 7.05 -11.33
CA HIS A 238 17.16 8.31 -11.60
C HIS A 238 18.28 8.64 -10.60
N TYR A 239 18.19 8.14 -9.37
CA TYR A 239 19.20 8.35 -8.32
C TYR A 239 20.04 7.10 -8.03
N SER A 240 20.04 6.10 -8.91
CA SER A 240 20.68 4.80 -8.71
C SER A 240 22.18 4.85 -8.44
N GLN A 241 22.86 5.89 -8.92
CA GLN A 241 24.30 6.13 -8.68
C GLN A 241 24.59 6.84 -7.35
N SER A 242 23.56 7.28 -6.63
CA SER A 242 23.72 8.00 -5.37
C SER A 242 24.14 7.04 -4.27
N GLN A 243 25.16 7.43 -3.51
CA GLN A 243 25.59 6.67 -2.34
C GLN A 243 24.62 6.90 -1.17
N VAL A 244 24.34 5.83 -0.43
CA VAL A 244 23.71 5.91 0.89
C VAL A 244 24.71 6.56 1.85
N ASP A 245 24.25 7.50 2.66
CA ASP A 245 25.08 8.07 3.73
C ASP A 245 25.43 6.95 4.74
N PRO A 246 26.72 6.61 4.94
CA PRO A 246 27.10 5.48 5.78
C PRO A 246 26.81 5.72 7.28
N ALA A 247 26.64 6.97 7.71
CA ALA A 247 26.33 7.31 9.10
C ALA A 247 24.82 7.30 9.35
N THR A 248 24.04 7.99 8.52
CA THR A 248 22.59 8.17 8.72
C THR A 248 21.74 7.12 7.99
N LEU A 249 22.34 6.38 7.05
CA LEU A 249 21.67 5.50 6.10
C LEU A 249 20.64 6.22 5.21
N GLU A 250 20.71 7.54 5.08
CA GLU A 250 19.80 8.29 4.23
C GLU A 250 20.09 8.04 2.74
N MET A 251 19.01 7.90 1.97
CA MET A 251 19.05 7.71 0.52
C MET A 251 18.72 9.01 -0.20
N ARG A 252 19.19 9.13 -1.45
CA ARG A 252 18.79 10.24 -2.34
C ARG A 252 17.57 9.85 -3.19
N PRO A 253 16.71 10.83 -3.52
CA PRO A 253 16.77 12.23 -3.12
C PRO A 253 16.22 12.45 -1.70
N SER A 254 16.70 13.49 -1.00
CA SER A 254 16.34 13.74 0.41
C SER A 254 14.86 14.11 0.64
N TRP A 255 14.14 14.51 -0.41
CA TRP A 255 12.71 14.80 -0.33
C TRP A 255 11.84 13.54 -0.43
N LEU A 256 12.43 12.39 -0.79
CA LEU A 256 11.75 11.10 -0.81
C LEU A 256 12.24 10.25 0.36
N CYS A 257 11.32 9.85 1.24
CA CYS A 257 11.65 8.89 2.30
C CYS A 257 12.13 7.56 1.69
N THR A 258 13.13 6.94 2.32
CA THR A 258 13.64 5.62 1.91
C THR A 258 12.48 4.63 1.75
N THR A 259 12.34 4.08 0.55
CA THR A 259 11.21 3.23 0.18
C THR A 259 11.68 1.98 -0.55
N TYR A 260 11.09 0.84 -0.18
CA TYR A 260 11.32 -0.46 -0.80
C TYR A 260 9.99 -1.07 -1.24
N SER A 261 9.94 -1.62 -2.45
CA SER A 261 8.90 -2.57 -2.83
C SER A 261 9.20 -3.91 -2.18
N LEU A 262 8.36 -4.37 -1.25
CA LEU A 262 8.62 -5.64 -0.57
C LEU A 262 8.50 -6.84 -1.52
N GLU A 263 7.78 -6.71 -2.63
CA GLU A 263 7.68 -7.74 -3.67
C GLU A 263 8.98 -7.89 -4.49
N ALA A 264 9.69 -6.79 -4.69
CA ALA A 264 10.88 -6.74 -5.55
C ALA A 264 12.20 -6.68 -4.77
N GLU A 265 12.18 -6.15 -3.55
CA GLU A 265 13.36 -5.69 -2.81
C GLU A 265 13.40 -6.16 -1.34
N LEU A 266 12.71 -7.26 -1.00
CA LEU A 266 12.65 -7.76 0.38
C LEU A 266 14.04 -7.98 1.02
N PRO A 267 15.02 -8.65 0.37
CA PRO A 267 16.36 -8.83 0.95
C PRO A 267 17.05 -7.50 1.27
N GLN A 268 16.92 -6.53 0.37
CA GLN A 268 17.53 -5.21 0.53
C GLN A 268 16.88 -4.44 1.67
N PHE A 269 15.55 -4.50 1.77
CA PHE A 269 14.81 -3.93 2.88
C PHE A 269 15.23 -4.54 4.21
N VAL A 270 15.26 -5.87 4.33
CA VAL A 270 15.65 -6.56 5.57
C VAL A 270 17.07 -6.18 5.98
N SER A 271 18.02 -6.21 5.05
CA SER A 271 19.40 -5.78 5.35
C SER A 271 19.43 -4.34 5.86
N TYR A 272 18.76 -3.42 5.16
CA TYR A 272 18.69 -2.01 5.55
C TYR A 272 18.06 -1.81 6.93
N PHE A 273 16.95 -2.49 7.20
CA PHE A 273 16.25 -2.48 8.49
C PHE A 273 17.19 -2.91 9.63
N GLN A 274 17.93 -4.00 9.45
CA GLN A 274 18.84 -4.51 10.47
C GLN A 274 20.11 -3.65 10.62
N GLN A 275 20.61 -3.04 9.53
CA GLN A 275 21.68 -2.06 9.61
C GLN A 275 21.26 -0.82 10.41
N ARG A 276 20.03 -0.33 10.25
CA ARG A 276 19.48 0.76 11.08
C ARG A 276 19.43 0.38 12.54
N ALA A 277 18.88 -0.81 12.85
CA ALA A 277 18.83 -1.32 14.22
C ALA A 277 20.24 -1.44 14.86
N LYS A 278 21.23 -1.95 14.14
CA LYS A 278 22.63 -2.03 14.61
C LYS A 278 23.27 -0.66 14.86
N LYS A 279 22.81 0.38 14.18
CA LYS A 279 23.27 1.77 14.34
C LYS A 279 22.46 2.57 15.34
N ASP A 280 21.49 1.95 16.01
CA ASP A 280 20.58 2.62 16.96
C ASP A 280 19.83 3.80 16.30
N LEU A 281 19.48 3.64 15.02
CA LEU A 281 18.68 4.62 14.27
C LEU A 281 17.19 4.30 14.42
N ASP A 282 16.35 5.34 14.33
CA ASP A 282 14.90 5.15 14.27
C ASP A 282 14.52 4.16 13.17
N ASN A 283 13.61 3.24 13.48
CA ASN A 283 13.25 2.17 12.56
C ASN A 283 11.74 2.03 12.39
N HIS A 284 10.98 3.12 12.53
CA HIS A 284 9.55 3.11 12.24
C HIS A 284 9.32 3.13 10.73
N TRP A 285 8.47 2.23 10.25
CA TRP A 285 8.09 2.11 8.85
C TRP A 285 6.58 2.21 8.70
N ILE A 286 6.13 2.86 7.63
CA ILE A 286 4.76 2.79 7.18
C ILE A 286 4.65 1.82 6.00
N ILE A 287 3.87 0.76 6.20
CA ILE A 287 3.65 -0.29 5.22
C ILE A 287 2.34 0.00 4.50
N LYS A 288 2.38 0.13 3.18
CA LYS A 288 1.23 0.55 2.36
C LYS A 288 1.00 -0.44 1.21
N PRO A 289 -0.26 -0.72 0.83
CA PRO A 289 -0.57 -1.40 -0.43
C PRO A 289 -0.23 -0.51 -1.64
N PHE A 290 0.10 -1.14 -2.77
CA PHE A 290 0.50 -0.43 -3.99
C PHE A 290 -0.57 0.57 -4.46
N ASN A 291 -1.83 0.14 -4.52
CA ASN A 291 -2.92 0.85 -5.19
C ASN A 291 -4.16 1.15 -4.33
N LEU A 292 -4.23 0.73 -3.06
CA LEU A 292 -5.35 1.16 -2.18
C LEU A 292 -5.13 2.59 -1.67
N SER A 293 -6.25 3.28 -1.43
CA SER A 293 -6.36 4.66 -0.94
C SER A 293 -6.93 4.70 0.49
N HIS A 294 -7.16 5.90 1.03
CA HIS A 294 -7.82 6.14 2.33
C HIS A 294 -7.17 5.46 3.55
N SER A 295 -5.85 5.26 3.51
CA SER A 295 -5.10 4.58 4.59
C SER A 295 -5.54 3.14 4.85
N MET A 296 -6.28 2.53 3.91
CA MET A 296 -6.67 1.14 4.01
C MET A 296 -5.47 0.21 3.98
N ASP A 297 -5.53 -0.85 4.78
CA ASP A 297 -4.48 -1.87 4.92
C ASP A 297 -3.07 -1.25 5.11
N THR A 298 -3.01 -0.12 5.83
CA THR A 298 -1.80 0.64 6.08
C THR A 298 -1.43 0.58 7.55
N TYR A 299 -0.19 0.21 7.86
CA TYR A 299 0.28 -0.01 9.22
C TYR A 299 1.56 0.77 9.45
N ILE A 300 1.74 1.28 10.68
CA ILE A 300 2.99 1.87 11.13
C ILE A 300 3.57 0.94 12.19
N THR A 301 4.83 0.55 12.03
CA THR A 301 5.48 -0.40 12.93
C THR A 301 7.00 -0.30 12.82
N ASP A 302 7.67 -0.60 13.92
CA ASP A 302 9.11 -0.82 14.01
C ASP A 302 9.46 -2.32 14.15
N GLU A 303 8.51 -3.21 13.90
CA GLU A 303 8.67 -4.66 14.04
C GLU A 303 8.83 -5.38 12.71
N ILE A 304 10.01 -5.96 12.46
CA ILE A 304 10.27 -6.70 11.23
C ILE A 304 9.31 -7.88 11.05
N GLY A 305 8.98 -8.59 12.13
CA GLY A 305 8.05 -9.72 12.09
C GLY A 305 6.68 -9.32 11.56
N GLN A 306 6.13 -8.20 12.04
CA GLN A 306 4.87 -7.65 11.53
C GLN A 306 4.98 -7.28 10.04
N ILE A 307 6.05 -6.57 9.65
CA ILE A 307 6.25 -6.14 8.25
C ILE A 307 6.28 -7.34 7.30
N ILE A 308 6.98 -8.41 7.68
CA ILE A 308 7.04 -9.64 6.88
C ILE A 308 5.67 -10.29 6.77
N ARG A 309 4.92 -10.42 7.88
CA ARG A 309 3.59 -11.03 7.86
C ARG A 309 2.62 -10.23 6.98
N LEU A 310 2.69 -8.90 7.00
CA LEU A 310 1.81 -8.04 6.18
C LEU A 310 1.89 -8.32 4.68
N MET A 311 2.98 -8.90 4.17
CA MET A 311 3.09 -9.31 2.76
C MET A 311 2.14 -10.46 2.38
N ASP A 312 1.68 -11.26 3.33
CA ASP A 312 0.71 -12.35 3.07
C ASP A 312 -0.64 -11.83 2.56
N SER A 313 -0.94 -10.55 2.81
CA SER A 313 -2.17 -9.88 2.34
C SER A 313 -2.03 -9.25 0.95
N GLY A 314 -0.93 -9.52 0.25
CA GLY A 314 -0.65 -9.01 -1.08
C GLY A 314 0.42 -7.91 -1.10
N PRO A 315 0.69 -7.32 -2.28
CA PRO A 315 1.86 -6.49 -2.51
C PRO A 315 1.91 -5.22 -1.66
N LYS A 316 3.07 -4.95 -1.04
CA LYS A 316 3.29 -3.83 -0.11
C LYS A 316 4.57 -3.05 -0.42
N VAL A 317 4.54 -1.74 -0.17
CA VAL A 317 5.74 -0.91 -0.03
C VAL A 317 6.04 -0.67 1.44
N ALA A 318 7.31 -0.77 1.83
CA ALA A 318 7.81 -0.27 3.09
C ALA A 318 8.45 1.09 2.86
N CYS A 319 7.92 2.13 3.50
CA CYS A 319 8.43 3.49 3.42
C CYS A 319 8.85 3.95 4.82
N LYS A 320 10.04 4.53 4.97
CA LYS A 320 10.51 5.04 6.27
C LYS A 320 9.50 6.05 6.79
N TYR A 321 8.97 5.83 7.99
CA TYR A 321 8.01 6.74 8.60
C TYR A 321 8.73 8.01 9.04
N ILE A 322 8.11 9.16 8.84
CA ILE A 322 8.65 10.45 9.28
C ILE A 322 8.40 10.56 10.80
N GLU A 323 9.47 10.38 11.56
CA GLU A 323 9.47 10.36 13.03
C GLU A 323 9.33 11.76 13.65
N ASP A 324 9.80 12.80 12.96
CA ASP A 324 9.77 14.19 13.42
C ASP A 324 9.12 15.11 12.36
N PRO A 325 7.79 15.00 12.16
CA PRO A 325 7.08 15.85 11.20
C PRO A 325 6.87 17.26 11.77
N VAL A 326 6.76 18.25 10.88
CA VAL A 326 6.24 19.57 11.27
C VAL A 326 4.80 19.40 11.75
N LEU A 327 4.51 19.93 12.94
CA LEU A 327 3.19 19.86 13.57
C LEU A 327 2.43 21.19 13.45
N PHE A 328 1.11 21.10 13.47
CA PHE A 328 0.22 22.25 13.49
C PHE A 328 -0.53 22.31 14.82
N TYR A 329 -0.50 23.45 15.51
CA TYR A 329 -1.26 23.63 16.74
C TYR A 329 -2.73 23.88 16.42
N ARG A 330 -3.60 23.02 16.94
CA ARG A 330 -5.06 23.16 16.82
C ARG A 330 -5.63 23.71 18.12
N ASP A 331 -6.04 24.98 18.10
CA ASP A 331 -6.67 25.65 19.25
C ASP A 331 -7.91 24.89 19.76
N ASP A 332 -8.67 24.28 18.85
CA ASP A 332 -9.86 23.51 19.17
C ASP A 332 -9.57 22.19 19.91
N LEU A 333 -8.35 21.67 19.80
CA LEU A 333 -7.88 20.46 20.48
C LEU A 333 -6.86 20.76 21.60
N GLY A 334 -6.38 22.00 21.70
CA GLY A 334 -5.31 22.39 22.61
C GLY A 334 -4.00 21.62 22.41
N SER A 335 -3.73 21.10 21.20
CA SER A 335 -2.63 20.16 20.95
C SER A 335 -1.98 20.31 19.57
N TRP A 336 -0.75 19.78 19.45
CA TRP A 336 0.04 19.76 18.22
C TRP A 336 -0.24 18.49 17.43
N VAL A 337 -0.83 18.64 16.25
CA VAL A 337 -1.24 17.51 15.41
C VAL A 337 -0.43 17.42 14.13
N LYS A 338 -0.30 16.21 13.61
CA LYS A 338 0.25 15.96 12.27
C LYS A 338 -0.71 16.49 11.21
N PHE A 339 -0.18 16.91 10.06
CA PHE A 339 -0.98 17.31 8.90
C PHE A 339 -0.29 16.92 7.58
N ASP A 340 -1.05 16.97 6.50
CA ASP A 340 -0.53 16.89 5.13
C ASP A 340 -1.06 18.04 4.25
N MET A 341 -0.48 18.15 3.06
CA MET A 341 -0.86 19.12 2.05
C MET A 341 -1.17 18.41 0.73
N GLY A 342 -2.38 18.60 0.21
CA GLY A 342 -2.83 18.11 -1.08
C GLY A 342 -2.75 19.22 -2.14
N PHE A 343 -1.83 19.06 -3.10
CA PHE A 343 -1.73 19.92 -4.27
C PHE A 343 -2.50 19.32 -5.45
N ILE A 344 -3.18 20.17 -6.21
CA ILE A 344 -3.86 19.77 -7.46
C ILE A 344 -2.99 20.22 -8.63
N VAL A 345 -2.48 19.26 -9.41
CA VAL A 345 -1.65 19.50 -10.59
C VAL A 345 -2.39 19.01 -11.83
N LEU A 346 -2.49 19.86 -12.85
CA LEU A 346 -3.00 19.51 -14.17
C LEU A 346 -1.83 19.36 -15.14
N LEU A 347 -1.55 18.13 -15.56
CA LEU A 347 -0.64 17.85 -16.67
C LEU A 347 -1.41 18.03 -17.99
N LYS A 348 -1.03 19.03 -18.80
CA LYS A 348 -1.68 19.32 -20.09
C LYS A 348 -0.98 18.64 -21.26
N SER A 349 0.36 18.58 -21.22
CA SER A 349 1.17 17.97 -22.27
C SER A 349 2.47 17.45 -21.67
N VAL A 350 2.98 16.34 -22.21
CA VAL A 350 4.32 15.79 -21.91
C VAL A 350 5.38 16.28 -22.90
N GLU A 351 4.97 16.71 -24.09
CA GLU A 351 5.87 17.16 -25.15
C GLU A 351 5.23 18.33 -25.96
N PRO A 352 5.66 19.58 -25.76
CA PRO A 352 6.51 20.04 -24.66
C PRO A 352 5.81 19.90 -23.30
N LEU A 353 6.58 19.59 -22.26
CA LEU A 353 6.06 19.45 -20.90
C LEU A 353 5.35 20.74 -20.46
N THR A 354 4.05 20.63 -20.19
CA THR A 354 3.20 21.74 -19.74
C THR A 354 2.34 21.27 -18.58
N LEU A 355 2.56 21.86 -17.41
CA LEU A 355 1.85 21.57 -16.17
C LEU A 355 1.31 22.86 -15.54
N TYR A 356 0.15 22.77 -14.91
CA TYR A 356 -0.47 23.85 -14.16
C TYR A 356 -0.65 23.41 -12.71
N LEU A 357 -0.27 24.27 -11.77
CA LEU A 357 -0.58 24.09 -10.36
C LEU A 357 -1.85 24.90 -10.07
N TYR A 358 -2.81 24.27 -9.41
CA TYR A 358 -3.97 24.99 -8.91
C TYR A 358 -3.52 26.00 -7.84
N ASP A 359 -4.06 27.21 -7.88
CA ASP A 359 -3.64 28.32 -7.01
C ASP A 359 -4.02 28.12 -5.54
N ARG A 360 -4.79 27.07 -5.25
CA ARG A 360 -5.17 26.65 -3.91
C ARG A 360 -4.70 25.23 -3.63
N PHE A 361 -4.43 24.94 -2.37
CA PHE A 361 -4.12 23.60 -1.88
C PHE A 361 -4.98 23.23 -0.67
N LEU A 362 -5.11 21.93 -0.45
CA LEU A 362 -5.88 21.37 0.65
C LEU A 362 -4.94 21.03 1.80
N MET A 363 -5.31 21.36 3.04
CA MET A 363 -4.65 20.86 4.23
C MET A 363 -5.55 19.90 4.99
N HIS A 364 -5.02 18.73 5.34
CA HIS A 364 -5.71 17.72 6.15
C HIS A 364 -4.98 17.52 7.47
N PHE A 365 -5.73 17.50 8.58
CA PHE A 365 -5.17 17.46 9.92
C PHE A 365 -5.56 16.16 10.64
N ALA A 366 -4.62 15.61 11.41
CA ALA A 366 -4.89 14.55 12.37
C ALA A 366 -5.84 15.04 13.47
N LEU A 367 -6.46 14.10 14.17
CA LEU A 367 -7.47 14.35 15.20
C LEU A 367 -6.91 14.27 16.63
N LYS A 368 -5.67 13.78 16.79
CA LYS A 368 -4.96 13.67 18.06
C LYS A 368 -3.55 14.23 18.00
N SER A 369 -3.00 14.55 19.17
CA SER A 369 -1.61 14.99 19.31
C SER A 369 -0.65 13.92 18.78
N PHE A 370 0.34 14.35 18.00
CA PHE A 370 1.34 13.46 17.45
C PHE A 370 2.39 13.06 18.48
N ASP A 371 2.69 11.77 18.53
CA ASP A 371 3.88 11.16 19.12
C ASP A 371 4.05 9.77 18.47
N LEU A 372 5.14 9.05 18.74
CA LEU A 372 5.40 7.72 18.18
C LEU A 372 4.84 6.57 19.04
N LYS A 373 4.08 6.88 20.10
CA LYS A 373 3.44 5.84 20.93
C LYS A 373 2.10 5.47 20.30
N HIS A 374 1.73 4.20 20.40
CA HIS A 374 0.46 3.70 19.85
C HIS A 374 0.35 3.97 18.34
N CYS A 375 1.29 3.42 17.57
CA CYS A 375 1.33 3.53 16.10
C CYS A 375 0.07 2.97 15.39
N ASP A 376 -0.74 2.21 16.12
CA ASP A 376 -2.06 1.72 15.73
C ASP A 376 -3.18 2.78 15.83
N ASP A 377 -2.95 3.90 16.52
CA ASP A 377 -3.93 4.97 16.65
C ASP A 377 -4.07 5.77 15.34
N VAL A 378 -5.07 5.41 14.55
CA VAL A 378 -5.31 6.01 13.23
C VAL A 378 -5.50 7.53 13.33
N GLU A 379 -6.20 7.99 14.36
CA GLU A 379 -6.53 9.41 14.59
C GLU A 379 -5.30 10.28 14.90
N LYS A 380 -4.18 9.64 15.29
CA LYS A 380 -2.90 10.30 15.58
C LYS A 380 -2.00 10.38 14.35
N HIS A 381 -1.91 9.28 13.60
CA HIS A 381 -0.86 9.11 12.59
C HIS A 381 -1.29 9.38 11.15
N PHE A 382 -2.60 9.35 10.88
CA PHE A 382 -3.19 9.66 9.59
C PHE A 382 -3.98 10.97 9.65
N THR A 383 -4.25 11.50 8.47
CA THR A 383 -4.77 12.86 8.24
C THR A 383 -6.02 12.84 7.37
N VAL A 384 -6.29 11.73 6.69
CA VAL A 384 -7.44 11.55 5.79
C VAL A 384 -8.59 10.89 6.56
N PHE A 385 -9.60 11.69 6.91
CA PHE A 385 -10.80 11.24 7.65
C PHE A 385 -12.10 11.59 6.91
N ASN A 386 -12.05 11.66 5.58
CA ASN A 386 -13.13 12.20 4.74
C ASN A 386 -14.48 11.46 4.88
N TYR A 387 -14.45 10.25 5.45
CA TYR A 387 -15.61 9.39 5.73
C TYR A 387 -16.22 9.61 7.12
N LEU A 388 -15.50 10.24 8.06
CA LEU A 388 -16.03 10.55 9.38
C LEU A 388 -16.96 11.77 9.28
N LYS A 389 -18.27 11.56 9.42
CA LYS A 389 -19.32 12.60 9.41
C LYS A 389 -19.26 13.56 10.63
N GLU A 390 -18.15 13.61 11.37
CA GLU A 390 -18.05 14.33 12.64
C GLU A 390 -17.39 15.71 12.52
N LYS A 391 -17.84 16.62 13.40
CA LYS A 391 -17.41 18.02 13.56
C LYS A 391 -15.91 18.25 13.81
N LYS A 392 -15.09 17.20 13.91
CA LYS A 392 -13.65 17.28 14.25
C LYS A 392 -12.73 17.30 13.04
N VAL A 393 -13.21 16.93 11.85
CA VAL A 393 -12.42 16.95 10.62
C VAL A 393 -12.22 18.40 10.18
N LYS A 394 -10.98 18.89 10.27
CA LYS A 394 -10.59 20.20 9.76
C LYS A 394 -9.99 20.01 8.38
N GLN A 395 -10.58 20.64 7.37
CA GLN A 395 -9.99 20.79 6.04
C GLN A 395 -9.96 22.27 5.71
N VAL A 396 -8.79 22.76 5.31
CA VAL A 396 -8.61 24.15 4.94
C VAL A 396 -8.18 24.18 3.48
N ILE A 397 -8.89 24.98 2.68
CA ILE A 397 -8.43 25.37 1.36
C ILE A 397 -7.74 26.72 1.55
N ILE A 398 -6.43 26.76 1.32
CA ILE A 398 -5.64 28.00 1.36
C ILE A 398 -5.52 28.55 -0.06
#